data_AF-A0A382SK32-F1
#
_entry.id   AF-A0A382SK32-F1
#
_cell.length_a   1.000
_cell.length_b   1.000
_cell.length_c   1.000
_cell.angle_alpha   90.00
_cell.angle_beta   90.00
_cell.angle_gamma   90.00
#
_symmetry.space_group_name_H-M   'P 1'
#
loop_
_entity.id
_entity.type
_entity.pdbx_description
1 polymer ?
#
loop_
_entity_poly.entity_id
_entity_poly.type
_entity_poly.pdbx_seq_one_letter_code
_entity_poly.pdbx_strand_id
1 'polypeptide(L)'
;MRILKIVGSGGFFVSLLILVLWFMSLETISAEQDPPQSPKETNLRSGAWSDPSIWGNLRVPRSGARVTIAEGTTVTYDLFSQAEIAALHINGSLIFSRDVNTNLDVGDVFVHRPGYLEIGTALDPIPAGVEASLRFVNAEDGEHGLHISGKGQIHGHPVLHVYTRLAESAPKDSTTIKVEDAVGWVAGDQIVIASTSRNPGDSEINVVDSIDGRHMTLRSTLKFRHDGVAPTQGHVALLSRNVVITSKYPEFRGHTRFMKGAKGSISYAEF
;
A
#
# COMPACT_ATOMS: atom_id res chain seq x y z
N MET A 1 24.74 27.82 -80.89
CA MET A 1 24.18 29.17 -81.13
C MET A 1 23.17 29.08 -82.27
N ARG A 2 21.99 29.69 -82.10
CA ARG A 2 20.82 29.79 -83.00
C ARG A 2 19.74 28.69 -82.97
N ILE A 3 18.93 28.81 -81.92
CA ILE A 3 17.44 28.88 -81.87
C ILE A 3 16.76 29.07 -83.25
N LEU A 4 15.67 28.34 -83.58
CA LEU A 4 14.29 28.89 -83.76
C LEU A 4 13.21 27.88 -84.26
N LYS A 5 12.12 27.81 -83.47
CA LYS A 5 10.66 27.75 -83.76
C LYS A 5 10.05 26.76 -84.79
N ILE A 6 9.34 25.77 -84.21
CA ILE A 6 7.89 25.43 -84.28
C ILE A 6 7.00 26.20 -85.28
N VAL A 7 6.20 25.47 -86.11
CA VAL A 7 4.71 25.37 -86.11
C VAL A 7 4.20 24.62 -87.37
N GLY A 8 3.24 23.70 -87.17
CA GLY A 8 2.31 23.13 -88.16
C GLY A 8 1.60 21.93 -87.52
N SER A 9 0.35 22.00 -87.06
CA SER A 9 -0.94 22.08 -87.79
C SER A 9 -1.67 20.73 -87.82
N GLY A 10 -2.90 20.70 -87.28
CA GLY A 10 -4.01 19.90 -87.82
C GLY A 10 -4.30 18.54 -87.16
N GLY A 11 -5.59 18.32 -86.85
CA GLY A 11 -6.21 16.99 -86.83
C GLY A 11 -6.93 16.60 -85.55
N PHE A 12 -8.26 16.73 -85.55
CA PHE A 12 -9.17 16.16 -84.55
C PHE A 12 -9.21 14.62 -84.66
N PHE A 13 -9.04 13.91 -83.54
CA PHE A 13 -9.69 12.62 -83.28
C PHE A 13 -9.97 12.49 -81.78
N VAL A 14 -11.23 12.19 -81.48
CA VAL A 14 -11.78 11.96 -80.14
C VAL A 14 -11.24 10.63 -79.63
N SER A 15 -10.61 10.62 -78.45
CA SER A 15 -10.46 9.41 -77.65
C SER A 15 -10.55 9.74 -76.17
N LEU A 16 -11.47 9.04 -75.53
CA LEU A 16 -11.85 9.09 -74.13
C LEU A 16 -10.66 8.67 -73.25
N LEU A 17 -10.13 9.58 -72.42
CA LEU A 17 -9.14 9.24 -71.40
C LEU A 17 -9.70 9.56 -70.01
N ILE A 18 -9.86 8.50 -69.22
CA ILE A 18 -10.31 8.50 -67.83
C ILE A 18 -9.28 9.23 -66.96
N LEU A 19 -9.72 10.30 -66.30
CA LEU A 19 -8.92 11.07 -65.33
C LEU A 19 -8.85 10.28 -64.01
N VAL A 20 -7.81 9.49 -63.80
CA VAL A 20 -7.51 8.92 -62.47
C VAL A 20 -6.69 9.96 -61.70
N LEU A 21 -7.39 10.77 -60.90
CA LEU A 21 -6.79 11.62 -59.89
C LEU A 21 -6.20 10.73 -58.78
N TRP A 22 -4.87 10.65 -58.75
CA TRP A 22 -4.15 10.05 -57.63
C TRP A 22 -4.30 10.94 -56.39
N PHE A 23 -5.17 10.55 -55.47
CA PHE A 23 -5.11 10.99 -54.08
C PHE A 23 -3.92 10.29 -53.42
N MET A 24 -2.73 10.92 -53.42
CA MET A 24 -1.71 10.58 -52.43
C MET A 24 -2.13 11.24 -51.11
N SER A 25 -2.80 10.46 -50.27
CA SER A 25 -2.99 10.81 -48.87
C SER A 25 -1.61 10.87 -48.22
N LEU A 26 -1.22 12.04 -47.71
CA LEU A 26 -0.11 12.12 -46.76
C LEU A 26 -0.62 11.49 -45.45
N GLU A 27 -0.42 10.19 -45.30
CA GLU A 27 -0.51 9.58 -43.98
C GLU A 27 0.68 10.08 -43.17
N THR A 28 0.44 11.08 -42.33
CA THR A 28 1.29 11.32 -41.16
C THR A 28 1.32 10.02 -40.37
N ILE A 29 2.44 9.30 -40.46
CA ILE A 29 2.77 8.23 -39.54
C ILE A 29 2.93 8.90 -38.17
N SER A 30 1.84 8.97 -37.42
CA SER A 30 1.91 9.19 -35.99
C SER A 30 2.46 7.90 -35.41
N ALA A 31 3.77 7.86 -35.16
CA ALA A 31 4.32 6.84 -34.28
C ALA A 31 3.63 7.03 -32.93
N GLU A 32 2.72 6.13 -32.61
CA GLU A 32 2.17 5.99 -31.26
C GLU A 32 3.38 5.69 -30.37
N GLN A 33 3.90 6.71 -29.69
CA GLN A 33 4.90 6.49 -28.66
C GLN A 33 4.19 5.70 -27.57
N ASP A 34 4.58 4.43 -27.41
CA ASP A 34 4.26 3.66 -26.22
C ASP A 34 4.47 4.56 -25.01
N PRO A 35 3.53 4.61 -24.04
CA PRO A 35 3.73 5.39 -22.83
C PRO A 35 5.09 5.02 -22.22
N PRO A 36 5.84 6.00 -21.69
CA PRO A 36 7.19 5.77 -21.21
C PRO A 36 7.20 4.57 -20.25
N GLN A 37 7.86 3.49 -20.65
CA GLN A 37 7.87 2.27 -19.85
C GLN A 37 8.53 2.56 -18.51
N SER A 38 7.82 2.21 -17.42
CA SER A 38 8.35 2.33 -16.06
C SER A 38 9.72 1.65 -15.96
N PRO A 39 10.73 2.30 -15.35
CA PRO A 39 12.07 1.72 -15.23
C PRO A 39 12.00 0.35 -14.51
N LYS A 40 12.47 -0.71 -15.17
CA LYS A 40 12.57 -2.04 -14.55
C LYS A 40 13.85 -2.13 -13.74
N GLU A 41 13.73 -2.50 -12.47
CA GLU A 41 14.87 -2.62 -11.56
C GLU A 41 14.83 -3.97 -10.84
N THR A 42 15.94 -4.71 -10.91
CA THR A 42 16.05 -6.06 -10.36
C THR A 42 17.33 -6.17 -9.54
N ASN A 43 17.28 -6.82 -8.38
CA ASN A 43 18.48 -7.11 -7.62
C ASN A 43 19.26 -8.28 -8.24
N LEU A 44 20.59 -8.19 -8.21
CA LEU A 44 21.53 -9.18 -8.72
C LEU A 44 21.98 -10.17 -7.65
N ARG A 45 21.84 -9.81 -6.37
CA ARG A 45 22.27 -10.60 -5.21
C ARG A 45 21.43 -10.22 -3.97
N SER A 46 21.57 -11.02 -2.92
CA SER A 46 20.97 -10.72 -1.62
C SER A 46 21.64 -9.52 -0.93
N GLY A 47 20.90 -8.82 -0.07
CA GLY A 47 21.42 -7.72 0.75
C GLY A 47 20.35 -6.72 1.16
N ALA A 48 20.77 -5.56 1.69
CA ALA A 48 19.88 -4.48 2.07
C ALA A 48 19.30 -3.77 0.84
N TRP A 49 18.03 -3.39 0.88
CA TRP A 49 17.39 -2.58 -0.16
C TRP A 49 18.11 -1.25 -0.33
N SER A 50 18.59 -0.67 0.77
CA SER A 50 19.37 0.57 0.78
C SER A 50 20.74 0.49 0.10
N ASP A 51 21.27 -0.70 -0.15
CA ASP A 51 22.59 -0.87 -0.78
C ASP A 51 22.50 -0.78 -2.31
N PRO A 52 23.03 0.26 -2.97
CA PRO A 52 23.02 0.36 -4.43
C PRO A 52 23.73 -0.82 -5.12
N SER A 53 24.68 -1.49 -4.45
CA SER A 53 25.51 -2.55 -5.03
C SER A 53 24.74 -3.84 -5.34
N ILE A 54 23.58 -4.05 -4.71
CA ILE A 54 22.74 -5.22 -4.98
C ILE A 54 21.89 -5.05 -6.23
N TRP A 55 21.69 -3.82 -6.71
CA TRP A 55 20.77 -3.52 -7.81
C TRP A 55 21.48 -3.50 -9.17
N GLY A 56 20.81 -3.97 -10.22
CA GLY A 56 21.39 -4.08 -11.56
C GLY A 56 21.92 -2.77 -12.15
N ASN A 57 21.37 -1.63 -11.72
CA ASN A 57 21.76 -0.29 -12.17
C ASN A 57 22.70 0.43 -11.20
N LEU A 58 23.26 -0.29 -10.21
CA LEU A 58 24.11 0.26 -9.14
C LEU A 58 23.47 1.46 -8.42
N ARG A 59 22.15 1.39 -8.23
CA ARG A 59 21.34 2.41 -7.57
C ARG A 59 20.14 1.78 -6.88
N VAL A 60 19.69 2.39 -5.80
CA VAL A 60 18.45 2.01 -5.11
C VAL A 60 17.23 2.36 -5.98
N PRO A 61 16.17 1.53 -5.98
CA PRO A 61 14.92 1.83 -6.67
C PRO A 61 14.32 3.18 -6.33
N ARG A 62 13.98 3.93 -7.37
CA ARG A 62 13.40 5.27 -7.31
C ARG A 62 11.90 5.28 -7.61
N SER A 63 11.27 6.42 -7.41
CA SER A 63 9.86 6.64 -7.75
C SER A 63 9.56 6.25 -9.20
N GLY A 64 8.43 5.57 -9.41
CA GLY A 64 7.98 5.06 -10.70
C GLY A 64 8.66 3.76 -11.15
N ALA A 65 9.64 3.22 -10.40
CA ALA A 65 10.29 1.97 -10.76
C ALA A 65 9.32 0.77 -10.62
N ARG A 66 9.45 -0.21 -11.50
CA ARG A 66 8.88 -1.55 -11.33
C ARG A 66 10.00 -2.46 -10.85
N VAL A 67 9.91 -2.85 -9.58
CA VAL A 67 10.97 -3.58 -8.89
C VAL A 67 10.70 -5.08 -8.93
N THR A 68 11.74 -5.87 -9.18
CA THR A 68 11.69 -7.34 -9.06
C THR A 68 12.73 -7.82 -8.05
N ILE A 69 12.28 -8.56 -7.05
CA ILE A 69 13.15 -9.34 -6.17
C ILE A 69 13.42 -10.68 -6.85
N ALA A 70 14.65 -10.89 -7.31
CA ALA A 70 15.06 -12.03 -8.10
C ALA A 70 14.95 -13.36 -7.34
N GLU A 71 14.62 -14.43 -8.06
CA GLU A 71 14.58 -15.78 -7.50
C GLU A 71 15.92 -16.17 -6.87
N GLY A 72 15.89 -16.93 -5.77
CA GLY A 72 17.08 -17.36 -5.05
C GLY A 72 17.79 -16.27 -4.24
N THR A 73 17.27 -15.04 -4.24
CA THR A 73 17.82 -13.93 -3.45
C THR A 73 16.92 -13.53 -2.29
N THR A 74 17.50 -12.87 -1.29
CA THR A 74 16.81 -12.28 -0.15
C THR A 74 17.20 -10.82 -0.03
N VAL A 75 16.21 -9.94 -0.08
CA VAL A 75 16.38 -8.49 0.10
C VAL A 75 15.74 -8.07 1.41
N THR A 76 16.50 -7.36 2.24
CA THR A 76 15.97 -6.74 3.47
C THR A 76 15.51 -5.32 3.14
N TYR A 77 14.23 -5.03 3.30
CA TYR A 77 13.70 -3.67 3.19
C TYR A 77 14.00 -2.89 4.47
N ASP A 78 14.94 -1.96 4.41
CA ASP A 78 15.54 -1.26 5.56
C ASP A 78 15.42 0.26 5.45
N LEU A 79 14.42 0.76 4.74
CA LEU A 79 14.24 2.18 4.45
C LEU A 79 12.91 2.72 4.95
N PHE A 80 12.97 3.91 5.51
CA PHE A 80 11.83 4.82 5.59
C PHE A 80 11.86 5.74 4.36
N SER A 81 11.13 5.39 3.29
CA SER A 81 11.20 6.09 2.01
C SER A 81 9.84 6.65 1.59
N GLN A 82 9.84 7.81 0.95
CA GLN A 82 8.66 8.39 0.30
C GLN A 82 8.64 8.14 -1.22
N ALA A 83 9.60 7.39 -1.75
CA ALA A 83 9.64 7.03 -3.16
C ALA A 83 8.50 6.04 -3.47
N GLU A 84 7.67 6.39 -4.46
CA GLU A 84 6.52 5.58 -4.85
C GLU A 84 6.93 4.54 -5.89
N ILE A 85 7.00 3.28 -5.49
CA ILE A 85 7.32 2.16 -6.38
C ILE A 85 6.07 1.82 -7.21
N ALA A 86 6.16 1.82 -8.54
CA ALA A 86 5.00 1.59 -9.39
C ALA A 86 4.44 0.16 -9.26
N ALA A 87 5.32 -0.83 -9.11
CA ALA A 87 4.94 -2.21 -8.82
C ALA A 87 6.13 -2.98 -8.24
N LEU A 88 5.84 -3.98 -7.40
CA LEU A 88 6.84 -4.84 -6.77
C LEU A 88 6.53 -6.31 -7.02
N HIS A 89 7.42 -7.00 -7.73
CA HIS A 89 7.33 -8.43 -8.01
C HIS A 89 8.33 -9.19 -7.13
N ILE A 90 7.85 -10.06 -6.25
CA ILE A 90 8.69 -10.82 -5.32
C ILE A 90 8.75 -12.27 -5.80
N ASN A 91 9.84 -12.62 -6.49
CA ASN A 91 10.16 -14.00 -6.91
C ASN A 91 11.12 -14.69 -5.91
N GLY A 92 12.01 -13.91 -5.28
CA GLY A 92 12.83 -14.32 -4.14
C GLY A 92 12.15 -14.05 -2.80
N SER A 93 12.91 -13.55 -1.83
CA SER A 93 12.37 -13.15 -0.51
C SER A 93 12.55 -11.66 -0.27
N LEU A 94 11.49 -10.99 0.18
CA LEU A 94 11.56 -9.62 0.72
C LEU A 94 11.23 -9.66 2.21
N ILE A 95 12.13 -9.15 3.03
CA ILE A 95 12.00 -9.16 4.49
C ILE A 95 12.06 -7.72 5.00
N PHE A 96 11.05 -7.24 5.69
CA PHE A 96 11.09 -5.92 6.31
C PHE A 96 12.03 -5.93 7.52
N SER A 97 12.83 -4.89 7.64
CA SER A 97 13.74 -4.73 8.77
C SER A 97 12.96 -4.69 10.08
N ARG A 98 13.58 -5.26 11.11
CA ARG A 98 13.07 -5.28 12.49
C ARG A 98 13.86 -4.36 13.40
N ASP A 99 14.89 -3.70 12.86
CA ASP A 99 15.82 -2.84 13.60
C ASP A 99 15.54 -1.36 13.37
N VAL A 100 14.86 -1.01 12.28
CA VAL A 100 14.56 0.37 11.89
C VAL A 100 13.11 0.50 11.43
N ASN A 101 12.54 1.69 11.61
CA ASN A 101 11.25 2.00 11.03
C ASN A 101 11.34 1.96 9.51
N THR A 102 10.34 1.37 8.87
CA THR A 102 10.28 1.19 7.43
C THR A 102 8.97 1.73 6.86
N ASN A 103 9.05 2.34 5.68
CA ASN A 103 7.88 2.80 4.94
C ASN A 103 8.07 2.55 3.45
N LEU A 104 7.26 1.65 2.88
CA LEU A 104 7.19 1.37 1.45
C LEU A 104 5.91 1.94 0.85
N ASP A 105 6.04 2.99 0.03
CA ASP A 105 4.96 3.46 -0.84
C ASP A 105 5.01 2.70 -2.15
N VAL A 106 3.93 2.02 -2.52
CA VAL A 106 3.91 1.13 -3.68
C VAL A 106 2.54 1.09 -4.36
N GLY A 107 2.50 0.86 -5.67
CA GLY A 107 1.30 0.38 -6.37
C GLY A 107 1.05 -1.09 -5.99
N ASP A 108 1.02 -1.98 -6.98
CA ASP A 108 0.79 -3.41 -6.70
C ASP A 108 2.02 -4.13 -6.13
N VAL A 109 1.77 -5.01 -5.16
CA VAL A 109 2.76 -5.99 -4.67
C VAL A 109 2.32 -7.39 -5.04
N PHE A 110 3.13 -8.08 -5.86
CA PHE A 110 2.89 -9.46 -6.27
C PHE A 110 3.94 -10.38 -5.64
N VAL A 111 3.51 -11.23 -4.70
CA VAL A 111 4.34 -12.32 -4.19
C VAL A 111 4.08 -13.56 -5.04
N HIS A 112 4.99 -13.84 -5.98
CA HIS A 112 4.87 -14.96 -6.91
C HIS A 112 5.17 -16.28 -6.22
N ARG A 113 4.95 -17.41 -6.89
CA ARG A 113 5.52 -18.71 -6.45
C ARG A 113 6.90 -18.85 -7.11
N PRO A 114 7.98 -19.17 -6.37
CA PRO A 114 8.05 -19.59 -4.96
C PRO A 114 8.27 -18.46 -3.94
N GLY A 115 8.13 -17.20 -4.34
CA GLY A 115 8.46 -16.01 -3.56
C GLY A 115 7.85 -15.90 -2.16
N TYR A 116 8.48 -15.07 -1.35
CA TYR A 116 8.18 -14.90 0.07
C TYR A 116 8.22 -13.43 0.51
N LEU A 117 7.15 -12.97 1.15
CA LEU A 117 7.11 -11.69 1.85
C LEU A 117 7.09 -11.93 3.36
N GLU A 118 7.96 -11.23 4.09
CA GLU A 118 7.99 -11.24 5.55
C GLU A 118 7.94 -9.80 6.08
N ILE A 119 6.90 -9.50 6.86
CA ILE A 119 6.78 -8.31 7.71
C ILE A 119 6.63 -8.84 9.14
N GLY A 120 7.74 -9.36 9.68
CA GLY A 120 7.73 -10.15 10.91
C GLY A 120 7.11 -11.54 10.76
N THR A 121 7.38 -12.42 11.72
CA THR A 121 6.80 -13.76 11.81
C THR A 121 6.11 -13.99 13.15
N ALA A 122 5.34 -15.06 13.28
CA ALA A 122 4.68 -15.40 14.55
C ALA A 122 5.67 -15.63 15.71
N LEU A 123 6.87 -16.13 15.42
CA LEU A 123 7.93 -16.36 16.41
C LEU A 123 8.85 -15.15 16.56
N ASP A 124 8.85 -14.26 15.58
CA ASP A 124 9.78 -13.15 15.48
C ASP A 124 9.08 -11.93 14.84
N PRO A 125 8.07 -11.34 15.53
CA PRO A 125 7.24 -10.26 14.98
C PRO A 125 8.03 -8.96 14.86
N ILE A 126 7.51 -7.96 14.14
CA ILE A 126 8.07 -6.60 14.21
C ILE A 126 8.03 -6.13 15.68
N PRO A 127 9.17 -5.78 16.30
CA PRO A 127 9.25 -5.52 17.73
C PRO A 127 8.53 -4.22 18.13
N ALA A 128 8.18 -4.10 19.41
CA ALA A 128 7.67 -2.85 19.96
C ALA A 128 8.67 -1.71 19.73
N GLY A 129 8.16 -0.53 19.36
CA GLY A 129 8.99 0.64 19.05
C GLY A 129 9.55 0.68 17.63
N VAL A 130 9.33 -0.37 16.83
CA VAL A 130 9.64 -0.40 15.39
C VAL A 130 8.36 -0.46 14.59
N GLU A 131 8.22 0.42 13.61
CA GLU A 131 7.09 0.49 12.68
C GLU A 131 7.47 -0.07 11.31
N ALA A 132 6.59 -0.88 10.73
CA ALA A 132 6.69 -1.34 9.35
C ALA A 132 5.42 -1.00 8.59
N SER A 133 5.50 -0.02 7.70
CA SER A 133 4.38 0.41 6.88
C SER A 133 4.54 0.01 5.41
N LEU A 134 3.43 -0.44 4.83
CA LEU A 134 3.26 -0.69 3.40
C LEU A 134 2.02 0.09 2.97
N ARG A 135 2.22 1.09 2.10
CA ARG A 135 1.16 2.02 1.71
C ARG A 135 0.89 1.95 0.22
N PHE A 136 -0.35 1.65 -0.14
CA PHE A 136 -0.79 1.62 -1.53
C PHE A 136 -1.00 3.03 -2.08
N VAL A 137 -0.35 3.35 -3.20
CA VAL A 137 -0.46 4.64 -3.89
C VAL A 137 -1.69 4.62 -4.82
N ASN A 138 -2.87 4.43 -4.24
CA ASN A 138 -4.13 4.36 -4.99
C ASN A 138 -4.65 5.76 -5.34
N ALA A 139 -5.17 5.91 -6.56
CA ALA A 139 -5.95 7.05 -7.03
C ALA A 139 -7.46 6.74 -7.10
N GLU A 140 -7.85 5.47 -6.97
CA GLU A 140 -9.24 5.03 -6.83
C GLU A 140 -9.37 3.80 -5.91
N ASP A 141 -10.59 3.53 -5.43
CA ASP A 141 -10.87 2.40 -4.55
C ASP A 141 -10.56 1.05 -5.22
N GLY A 142 -9.68 0.29 -4.59
CA GLY A 142 -9.31 -1.06 -5.01
C GLY A 142 -8.28 -1.11 -6.15
N GLU A 143 -7.72 0.01 -6.59
CA GLU A 143 -6.75 0.09 -7.70
C GLU A 143 -5.55 -0.84 -7.49
N HIS A 144 -4.87 -0.71 -6.36
CA HIS A 144 -3.73 -1.55 -6.00
C HIS A 144 -3.94 -2.38 -4.74
N GLY A 145 -3.15 -3.43 -4.65
CA GLY A 145 -3.16 -4.31 -3.49
C GLY A 145 -1.91 -5.18 -3.31
N LEU A 146 -1.98 -6.00 -2.26
CA LEU A 146 -1.02 -7.05 -1.95
C LEU A 146 -1.59 -8.40 -2.38
N HIS A 147 -0.98 -8.98 -3.41
CA HIS A 147 -1.38 -10.23 -4.05
C HIS A 147 -0.39 -11.34 -3.70
N ILE A 148 -0.76 -12.20 -2.76
CA ILE A 148 0.12 -13.27 -2.28
C ILE A 148 -0.27 -14.59 -2.95
N SER A 149 0.56 -15.05 -3.89
CA SER A 149 0.45 -16.38 -4.50
C SER A 149 1.48 -17.37 -3.94
N GLY A 150 2.64 -16.86 -3.49
CA GLY A 150 3.68 -17.60 -2.78
C GLY A 150 3.42 -17.72 -1.28
N LYS A 151 4.36 -17.22 -0.49
CA LYS A 151 4.28 -17.23 0.98
C LYS A 151 4.22 -15.80 1.54
N GLY A 152 3.47 -15.60 2.61
CA GLY A 152 3.40 -14.30 3.30
C GLY A 152 3.33 -14.46 4.82
N GLN A 153 4.17 -13.75 5.56
CA GLN A 153 4.08 -13.62 7.01
C GLN A 153 3.98 -12.13 7.36
N ILE A 154 2.97 -11.75 8.13
CA ILE A 154 2.71 -10.36 8.52
C ILE A 154 2.34 -10.35 10.00
N HIS A 155 3.31 -10.07 10.86
CA HIS A 155 3.17 -10.15 12.31
C HIS A 155 3.76 -8.92 12.99
N GLY A 156 2.87 -8.09 13.55
CA GLY A 156 3.25 -7.00 14.45
C GLY A 156 3.44 -7.46 15.88
N HIS A 157 3.81 -6.51 16.74
CA HIS A 157 4.07 -6.76 18.15
C HIS A 157 2.80 -7.28 18.86
N PRO A 158 2.86 -8.45 19.53
CA PRO A 158 1.74 -8.94 20.33
C PRO A 158 1.45 -7.98 21.48
N VAL A 159 0.18 -7.66 21.70
CA VAL A 159 -0.25 -6.81 22.82
C VAL A 159 -1.12 -7.60 23.80
N LEU A 160 -0.98 -7.29 25.09
CA LEU A 160 -1.86 -7.84 26.12
C LEU A 160 -3.27 -7.24 25.95
N HIS A 161 -4.25 -8.09 25.63
CA HIS A 161 -5.65 -7.75 25.33
C HIS A 161 -5.81 -6.75 24.16
N VAL A 162 -6.34 -7.21 23.02
CA VAL A 162 -6.65 -6.32 21.89
C VAL A 162 -7.98 -5.57 22.06
N TYR A 163 -8.80 -6.01 23.02
CA TYR A 163 -10.01 -5.35 23.48
C TYR A 163 -10.23 -5.69 24.95
N THR A 164 -11.02 -4.87 25.63
CA THR A 164 -11.54 -5.08 26.97
C THR A 164 -12.93 -4.42 27.06
N ARG A 165 -13.51 -4.36 28.24
CA ARG A 165 -14.78 -3.68 28.50
C ARG A 165 -14.61 -2.60 29.55
N LEU A 166 -15.53 -1.65 29.57
CA LEU A 166 -15.63 -0.66 30.63
C LEU A 166 -16.00 -1.36 31.94
N ALA A 167 -15.17 -1.18 32.98
CA ALA A 167 -15.45 -1.67 34.34
C ALA A 167 -16.46 -0.77 35.08
N GLU A 168 -16.62 0.47 34.64
CA GLU A 168 -17.64 1.38 35.14
C GLU A 168 -18.07 2.35 34.06
N SER A 169 -19.23 2.97 34.27
CA SER A 169 -19.83 3.90 33.34
C SER A 169 -18.96 5.13 33.11
N ALA A 170 -18.63 5.41 31.85
CA ALA A 170 -17.92 6.61 31.45
C ALA A 170 -18.93 7.71 31.05
N PRO A 171 -18.98 8.86 31.76
CA PRO A 171 -19.88 9.94 31.41
C PRO A 171 -19.36 10.72 30.20
N LYS A 172 -20.30 11.37 29.50
CA LYS A 172 -19.97 12.40 28.52
C LYS A 172 -19.05 13.46 29.17
N ASP A 173 -18.17 14.04 28.36
CA ASP A 173 -17.18 15.05 28.71
C ASP A 173 -16.05 14.52 29.62
N SER A 174 -16.04 13.24 30.00
CA SER A 174 -14.93 12.61 30.72
C SER A 174 -13.70 12.44 29.83
N THR A 175 -12.52 12.59 30.43
CA THR A 175 -11.24 12.18 29.83
C THR A 175 -10.68 10.90 30.44
N THR A 176 -11.37 10.29 31.41
CA THR A 176 -10.91 9.06 32.06
C THR A 176 -11.94 7.96 31.89
N ILE A 177 -11.44 6.77 31.55
CA ILE A 177 -12.22 5.53 31.54
C ILE A 177 -11.52 4.50 32.41
N LYS A 178 -12.29 3.55 32.93
CA LYS A 178 -11.77 2.42 33.67
C LYS A 178 -12.18 1.13 32.97
N VAL A 179 -11.22 0.25 32.77
CA VAL A 179 -11.40 -1.02 32.05
C VAL A 179 -11.37 -2.21 33.00
N GLU A 180 -11.92 -3.35 32.56
CA GLU A 180 -11.96 -4.59 33.35
C GLU A 180 -10.58 -5.25 33.44
N ASP A 181 -9.86 -5.28 32.32
CA ASP A 181 -8.58 -5.96 32.21
C ASP A 181 -7.42 -4.97 32.23
N ALA A 182 -6.27 -5.42 32.74
CA ALA A 182 -5.02 -4.73 32.44
C ALA A 182 -4.70 -4.91 30.95
N VAL A 183 -4.35 -3.82 30.28
CA VAL A 183 -4.03 -3.80 28.85
C VAL A 183 -2.55 -3.52 28.62
N GLY A 184 -2.03 -3.97 27.48
CA GLY A 184 -0.67 -3.67 27.03
C GLY A 184 -0.57 -2.42 26.16
N TRP A 185 -1.57 -1.54 26.20
CA TRP A 185 -1.64 -0.33 25.38
C TRP A 185 -0.75 0.76 25.97
N VAL A 186 -0.35 1.72 25.16
CA VAL A 186 0.56 2.81 25.55
C VAL A 186 0.03 4.17 25.12
N ALA A 187 0.62 5.23 25.68
CA ALA A 187 0.32 6.60 25.26
C ALA A 187 0.53 6.76 23.74
N GLY A 188 -0.46 7.31 23.05
CA GLY A 188 -0.47 7.47 21.59
C GLY A 188 -1.28 6.43 20.84
N ASP A 189 -1.63 5.30 21.47
CA ASP A 189 -2.49 4.29 20.85
C ASP A 189 -3.89 4.86 20.57
N GLN A 190 -4.42 4.58 19.39
CA GLN A 190 -5.81 4.85 19.06
C GLN A 190 -6.70 3.72 19.57
N ILE A 191 -7.80 4.09 20.19
CA ILE A 191 -8.81 3.17 20.68
C ILE A 191 -10.18 3.56 20.13
N VAL A 192 -11.08 2.60 20.03
CA VAL A 192 -12.52 2.84 19.85
C VAL A 192 -13.27 2.44 21.10
N ILE A 193 -14.22 3.27 21.52
CA ILE A 193 -15.24 2.90 22.50
C ILE A 193 -16.54 2.67 21.75
N ALA A 194 -17.06 1.44 21.82
CA ALA A 194 -18.28 1.05 21.13
C ALA A 194 -19.52 1.68 21.77
N SER A 195 -20.47 2.09 20.93
CA SER A 195 -21.75 2.65 21.39
C SER A 195 -22.46 1.72 22.38
N THR A 196 -22.98 2.31 23.45
CA THR A 196 -23.87 1.64 24.42
C THR A 196 -25.32 2.11 24.29
N SER A 197 -25.64 2.90 23.26
CA SER A 197 -26.98 3.41 22.98
C SER A 197 -27.62 2.65 21.80
N ARG A 198 -28.84 3.04 21.41
CA ARG A 198 -29.46 2.53 20.18
C ARG A 198 -28.89 3.17 18.90
N ASN A 199 -28.06 4.20 19.03
CA ASN A 199 -27.40 4.85 17.92
C ASN A 199 -25.97 4.29 17.77
N PRO A 200 -25.67 3.50 16.73
CA PRO A 200 -24.30 3.00 16.52
C PRO A 200 -23.27 4.12 16.29
N GLY A 201 -23.72 5.30 15.83
CA GLY A 201 -22.88 6.48 15.64
C GLY A 201 -22.37 7.14 16.92
N ASP A 202 -22.84 6.68 18.10
CA ASP A 202 -22.29 7.12 19.38
C ASP A 202 -20.96 6.42 19.71
N SER A 203 -20.49 5.49 18.86
CA SER A 203 -19.13 4.96 18.97
C SER A 203 -18.12 6.06 18.66
N GLU A 204 -17.04 6.14 19.41
CA GLU A 204 -16.05 7.20 19.23
C GLU A 204 -14.61 6.71 19.34
N ILE A 205 -13.75 7.27 18.50
CA ILE A 205 -12.31 7.04 18.51
C ILE A 205 -11.66 8.08 19.43
N ASN A 206 -10.71 7.63 20.24
CA ASN A 206 -9.90 8.49 21.08
C ASN A 206 -8.45 8.00 21.08
N VAL A 207 -7.57 8.80 21.67
CA VAL A 207 -6.15 8.47 21.81
C VAL A 207 -5.83 8.33 23.28
N VAL A 208 -5.11 7.28 23.63
CA VAL A 208 -4.60 7.06 24.98
C VAL A 208 -3.56 8.14 25.30
N ASP A 209 -3.78 8.88 26.38
CA ASP A 209 -2.83 9.83 26.93
C ASP A 209 -1.89 9.16 27.93
N SER A 210 -2.45 8.41 28.87
CA SER A 210 -1.69 7.61 29.84
C SER A 210 -2.52 6.46 30.39
N ILE A 211 -1.85 5.45 30.95
CA ILE A 211 -2.49 4.32 31.64
C ILE A 211 -1.87 4.16 33.04
N ASP A 212 -2.73 4.13 34.05
CA ASP A 212 -2.39 3.79 35.43
C ASP A 212 -3.22 2.57 35.87
N GLY A 213 -2.60 1.39 35.77
CA GLY A 213 -3.26 0.11 36.01
C GLY A 213 -4.43 -0.12 35.06
N ARG A 214 -5.66 0.05 35.56
CA ARG A 214 -6.90 -0.09 34.77
C ARG A 214 -7.61 1.25 34.51
N HIS A 215 -7.04 2.36 34.95
CA HIS A 215 -7.52 3.69 34.60
C HIS A 215 -6.74 4.20 33.40
N MET A 216 -7.47 4.68 32.41
CA MET A 216 -6.93 5.19 31.16
C MET A 216 -7.38 6.63 31.00
N THR A 217 -6.40 7.51 30.82
CA THR A 217 -6.62 8.90 30.47
C THR A 217 -6.61 9.03 28.95
N LEU A 218 -7.56 9.79 28.42
CA LEU A 218 -7.80 10.03 27.01
C LEU A 218 -7.39 11.45 26.66
N ARG A 219 -6.86 11.65 25.45
CA ARG A 219 -6.44 12.99 24.99
C ARG A 219 -7.62 13.93 24.70
N SER A 220 -8.78 13.38 24.39
CA SER A 220 -10.00 14.13 24.14
C SER A 220 -11.12 13.70 25.08
N THR A 221 -12.01 14.62 25.41
CA THR A 221 -13.23 14.32 26.18
C THR A 221 -14.18 13.44 25.37
N LEU A 222 -14.87 12.51 26.02
CA LEU A 222 -15.92 11.70 25.41
C LEU A 222 -17.09 12.56 24.95
N LYS A 223 -17.54 12.38 23.72
CA LYS A 223 -18.73 13.07 23.18
C LYS A 223 -20.01 12.44 23.67
N PHE A 224 -19.97 11.15 24.00
CA PHE A 224 -21.10 10.37 24.44
C PHE A 224 -20.85 9.71 25.79
N ARG A 225 -21.95 9.32 26.42
CA ARG A 225 -21.92 8.48 27.60
C ARG A 225 -21.79 7.02 27.15
N HIS A 226 -20.93 6.25 27.83
CA HIS A 226 -20.77 4.80 27.60
C HIS A 226 -21.03 4.01 28.89
N ASP A 227 -21.92 3.03 28.84
CA ASP A 227 -22.30 2.20 30.00
C ASP A 227 -21.19 1.19 30.36
N GLY A 228 -20.87 1.05 31.64
CA GLY A 228 -19.93 0.03 32.14
C GLY A 228 -20.58 -1.19 32.77
N VAL A 229 -21.90 -1.36 32.57
CA VAL A 229 -22.68 -2.46 33.17
C VAL A 229 -23.62 -3.06 32.14
N ALA A 230 -24.01 -4.32 32.37
CA ALA A 230 -25.01 -4.99 31.55
C ALA A 230 -26.37 -4.24 31.55
N PRO A 231 -27.18 -4.36 30.49
CA PRO A 231 -26.97 -5.20 29.30
C PRO A 231 -26.13 -4.54 28.19
N THR A 232 -25.73 -3.27 28.34
CA THR A 232 -25.10 -2.46 27.28
C THR A 232 -23.63 -2.11 27.58
N GLN A 233 -22.90 -2.97 28.27
CA GLN A 233 -21.51 -2.71 28.67
C GLN A 233 -20.61 -2.41 27.44
N GLY A 234 -20.01 -1.22 27.44
CA GLY A 234 -19.17 -0.71 26.37
C GLY A 234 -17.89 -1.49 26.22
N HIS A 235 -17.59 -1.87 24.98
CA HIS A 235 -16.32 -2.48 24.61
C HIS A 235 -15.33 -1.37 24.24
N VAL A 236 -14.08 -1.56 24.63
CA VAL A 236 -12.96 -0.69 24.26
C VAL A 236 -11.96 -1.55 23.50
N ALA A 237 -11.60 -1.15 22.28
CA ALA A 237 -10.70 -1.92 21.43
C ALA A 237 -9.54 -1.06 20.91
N LEU A 238 -8.35 -1.67 20.83
CA LEU A 238 -7.16 -1.06 20.27
C LEU A 238 -7.23 -1.09 18.74
N LEU A 239 -7.05 0.07 18.12
CA LEU A 239 -7.00 0.23 16.67
C LEU A 239 -5.57 0.23 16.12
N SER A 240 -4.61 0.76 16.89
CA SER A 240 -3.23 0.92 16.43
C SER A 240 -2.44 -0.39 16.41
N ARG A 241 -1.61 -0.56 15.37
CA ARG A 241 -0.56 -1.60 15.29
C ARG A 241 0.74 -1.02 14.76
N ASN A 242 1.86 -1.68 15.04
CA ASN A 242 3.17 -1.29 14.51
C ASN A 242 3.46 -1.89 13.12
N VAL A 243 2.58 -2.75 12.60
CA VAL A 243 2.57 -3.17 11.20
C VAL A 243 1.33 -2.58 10.56
N VAL A 244 1.51 -1.70 9.57
CA VAL A 244 0.43 -0.91 8.98
C VAL A 244 0.39 -1.15 7.47
N ILE A 245 -0.70 -1.75 6.98
CA ILE A 245 -0.92 -1.98 5.56
C ILE A 245 -2.12 -1.14 5.13
N THR A 246 -1.86 0.04 4.58
CA THR A 246 -2.91 1.04 4.34
C THR A 246 -2.80 1.65 2.95
N SER A 247 -3.64 2.62 2.64
CA SER A 247 -3.44 3.49 1.48
C SER A 247 -2.60 4.70 1.89
N LYS A 248 -1.75 5.18 0.98
CA LYS A 248 -1.04 6.46 1.18
C LYS A 248 -2.02 7.63 1.30
N TYR A 249 -3.10 7.57 0.53
CA TYR A 249 -4.19 8.54 0.51
C TYR A 249 -5.41 7.95 1.23
N PRO A 250 -5.82 8.51 2.38
CA PRO A 250 -6.81 7.89 3.28
C PRO A 250 -8.23 7.80 2.71
N GLU A 251 -8.53 8.54 1.64
CA GLU A 251 -9.81 8.50 0.94
C GLU A 251 -10.00 7.25 0.07
N PHE A 252 -8.90 6.55 -0.28
CA PHE A 252 -8.93 5.36 -1.13
C PHE A 252 -8.58 4.11 -0.34
N ARG A 253 -9.07 2.96 -0.78
CA ARG A 253 -8.82 1.67 -0.14
C ARG A 253 -7.97 0.76 -1.02
N GLY A 254 -6.91 0.19 -0.46
CA GLY A 254 -6.21 -0.95 -1.04
C GLY A 254 -6.88 -2.28 -0.68
N HIS A 255 -6.29 -3.37 -1.13
CA HIS A 255 -6.74 -4.71 -0.74
C HIS A 255 -5.58 -5.66 -0.51
N THR A 256 -5.76 -6.62 0.40
CA THR A 256 -4.81 -7.71 0.64
C THR A 256 -5.49 -9.04 0.32
N ARG A 257 -4.86 -9.86 -0.53
CA ARG A 257 -5.42 -11.13 -0.98
C ARG A 257 -4.39 -12.26 -0.93
N PHE A 258 -4.71 -13.30 -0.16
CA PHE A 258 -4.06 -14.60 -0.27
C PHE A 258 -4.75 -15.42 -1.36
N MET A 259 -4.03 -15.71 -2.43
CA MET A 259 -4.53 -16.46 -3.58
C MET A 259 -4.61 -17.97 -3.29
N LYS A 260 -5.35 -18.71 -4.11
CA LYS A 260 -5.47 -20.18 -3.97
C LYS A 260 -4.10 -20.86 -3.94
N GLY A 261 -3.82 -21.54 -2.82
CA GLY A 261 -2.58 -22.27 -2.59
C GLY A 261 -1.44 -21.44 -2.00
N ALA A 262 -1.66 -20.16 -1.71
CA ALA A 262 -0.73 -19.35 -0.93
C ALA A 262 -0.64 -19.89 0.50
N LYS A 263 0.51 -19.68 1.16
CA LYS A 263 0.73 -20.06 2.56
C LYS A 263 1.09 -18.85 3.39
N GLY A 264 0.47 -18.67 4.53
CA GLY A 264 0.79 -17.53 5.37
C GLY A 264 -0.16 -17.31 6.52
N SER A 265 0.15 -16.29 7.31
CA SER A 265 -0.68 -15.81 8.40
C SER A 265 -0.45 -14.32 8.62
N ILE A 266 -1.49 -13.68 9.15
CA ILE A 266 -1.48 -12.28 9.55
C ILE A 266 -1.87 -12.21 11.03
N SER A 267 -1.16 -11.45 11.84
CA SER A 267 -1.55 -11.16 13.22
C SER A 267 -1.00 -9.79 13.64
N TYR A 268 -1.74 -9.06 14.48
CA TYR A 268 -1.32 -7.75 15.00
C TYR A 268 -0.91 -6.75 13.90
N ALA A 269 -1.62 -6.73 12.77
CA ALA A 269 -1.44 -5.75 11.70
C ALA A 269 -2.71 -4.89 11.56
N GLU A 270 -2.51 -3.61 11.25
CA GLU A 270 -3.55 -2.61 10.97
C GLU A 270 -3.77 -2.50 9.46
N PHE A 271 -5.04 -2.29 9.06
CA PHE A 271 -5.50 -2.16 7.68
C PHE A 271 -6.39 -0.94 7.49
#